data_AF-A0A7V0R307-F1
#
_entry.id   AF-A0A7V0R307-F1
#
_cell.length_a   1.000
_cell.length_b   1.000
_cell.length_c   1.000
_cell.angle_alpha   90.00
_cell.angle_beta   90.00
_cell.angle_gamma   90.00
#
_symmetry.space_group_name_H-M   'P 1'
#
loop_
_entity.id
_entity.type
_entity.pdbx_description
1 polymer ?
#
loop_
_entity_poly.entity_id
_entity_poly.type
_entity_poly.pdbx_seq_one_letter_code
_entity_poly.pdbx_strand_id
1 'polypeptide(L)' 'MLNELKERLAKRDIIFEFDSSLATKIAELGYDPANGARPMRRAIQKKVEDLIAKKLLKSEIKKETPFKITAQDI' A
#
# COMPACT_ATOMS: atom_id res chain seq x y z
N MET A 1 6.52 8.82 0.69
CA MET A 1 5.20 8.19 0.83
C MET A 1 5.18 6.71 0.46
N LEU A 2 5.13 6.35 -0.83
CA LEU A 2 5.11 4.93 -1.24
C LEU A 2 6.45 4.23 -1.00
N ASN A 3 7.57 4.91 -1.29
CA ASN A 3 8.90 4.38 -0.98
C ASN A 3 9.14 4.20 0.53
N GLU A 4 8.72 5.13 1.39
CA GLU A 4 8.83 4.97 2.85
C GLU A 4 7.99 3.79 3.37
N LEU A 5 6.79 3.60 2.81
CA LEU A 5 5.96 2.43 3.13
C LEU A 5 6.64 1.14 2.68
N LYS A 6 7.23 1.15 1.46
CA LYS A 6 8.03 0.04 0.93
C LYS A 6 9.22 -0.29 1.84
N GLU A 7 9.97 0.71 2.29
CA GLU A 7 11.09 0.51 3.22
C GLU A 7 10.63 -0.03 4.58
N ARG A 8 9.53 0.48 5.14
CA ARG A 8 8.99 -0.03 6.43
C ARG A 8 8.52 -1.47 6.31
N LEU A 9 7.88 -1.84 5.20
CA LEU A 9 7.44 -3.21 4.95
C LEU A 9 8.60 -4.14 4.62
N ALA A 10 9.62 -3.65 3.89
CA ALA A 10 10.85 -4.40 3.65
C ALA A 10 11.57 -4.77 4.95
N LYS A 11 11.55 -3.90 5.98
CA LYS A 11 12.05 -4.21 7.34
C LYS A 11 11.28 -5.32 8.07
N ARG A 12 10.09 -5.70 7.58
CA ARG A 12 9.27 -6.81 8.10
C ARG A 12 9.30 -8.04 7.18
N ASP A 13 10.28 -8.09 6.28
CA ASP A 13 10.40 -9.13 5.23
C ASP A 13 9.19 -9.15 4.27
N ILE A 14 8.52 -8.01 4.10
CA ILE A 14 7.40 -7.85 3.18
C ILE A 14 7.89 -6.98 2.02
N ILE A 15 8.24 -7.64 0.93
CA ILE A 15 8.66 -6.98 -0.30
C ILE A 15 7.45 -6.94 -1.23
N PHE A 16 7.02 -5.73 -1.60
CA PHE A 16 5.96 -5.57 -2.59
C PHE A 16 6.41 -4.59 -3.67
N GLU A 17 5.92 -4.85 -4.88
CA GLU A 17 6.03 -3.96 -6.01
C GLU A 17 4.67 -3.35 -6.31
N PHE A 18 4.70 -2.10 -6.77
CA PHE A 18 3.52 -1.37 -7.20
C PHE A 18 3.79 -0.77 -8.57
N ASP A 19 2.73 -0.61 -9.35
CA ASP A 19 2.82 0.11 -10.62
C ASP A 19 2.43 1.59 -10.44
N SER A 20 2.53 2.33 -11.53
CA SER A 20 2.09 3.72 -11.59
C SER A 20 0.57 3.85 -11.40
N SER A 21 -0.25 2.87 -11.78
CA SER A 21 -1.70 2.92 -11.55
C SER A 21 -2.04 2.91 -10.05
N LEU A 22 -1.31 2.14 -9.23
CA LEU A 22 -1.46 2.16 -7.77
C LEU A 22 -1.15 3.55 -7.23
N ALA A 23 -0.06 4.17 -7.69
CA ALA A 23 0.32 5.52 -7.28
C ALA A 23 -0.76 6.55 -7.64
N THR A 24 -1.33 6.47 -8.84
CA THR A 24 -2.44 7.33 -9.29
C THR A 24 -3.70 7.07 -8.46
N LYS A 25 -4.05 5.81 -8.21
CA LYS A 25 -5.24 5.45 -7.42
C LYS A 25 -5.12 5.89 -5.97
N ILE A 26 -3.93 5.74 -5.41
CA ILE A 26 -3.56 6.25 -4.11
C ILE A 26 -3.62 7.78 -4.09
N ALA A 27 -3.20 8.44 -5.16
CA ALA A 27 -3.34 9.88 -5.29
C ALA A 27 -4.81 10.29 -5.35
N GLU A 28 -5.67 9.62 -6.13
CA GLU A 28 -7.12 9.88 -6.19
C GLU A 28 -7.84 9.63 -4.85
N LEU A 29 -7.60 8.47 -4.23
CA LEU A 29 -8.19 8.08 -2.94
C LEU A 29 -7.64 8.92 -1.79
N GLY A 30 -6.38 9.32 -1.93
CA GLY A 30 -5.78 10.34 -1.11
C GLY A 30 -6.58 11.61 -1.27
N TYR A 31 -6.67 12.15 -2.49
CA TYR A 31 -7.13 13.49 -2.85
C TYR A 31 -8.59 13.78 -2.47
N ASP A 32 -8.85 13.94 -1.18
CA ASP A 32 -10.03 14.60 -0.64
C ASP A 32 -9.82 16.14 -0.66
N PRO A 33 -10.51 16.87 -1.55
CA PRO A 33 -10.43 18.33 -1.64
C PRO A 33 -10.92 19.04 -0.37
N ALA A 34 -11.65 18.36 0.52
CA ALA A 34 -12.17 18.96 1.76
C ALA A 34 -11.15 19.00 2.90
N ASN A 35 -10.11 18.15 2.89
CA ASN A 35 -9.19 17.99 4.03
C ASN A 35 -7.69 18.22 3.73
N GLY A 36 -7.33 18.43 2.46
CA GLY A 36 -5.94 18.67 2.05
C GLY A 36 -4.99 17.48 2.27
N ALA A 37 -3.77 17.53 1.75
CA ALA A 37 -2.91 16.34 1.60
C ALA A 37 -2.33 15.71 2.89
N ARG A 38 -2.65 16.24 4.08
CA ARG A 38 -1.99 15.88 5.36
C ARG A 38 -2.55 14.62 6.03
N PRO A 39 -3.88 14.38 6.12
CA PRO A 39 -4.44 13.15 6.69
C PRO A 39 -4.32 11.93 5.75
N MET A 40 -4.22 12.19 4.44
CA MET A 40 -4.25 11.17 3.38
C MET A 40 -3.17 10.11 3.54
N ARG A 41 -1.96 10.53 3.93
CA ARG A 41 -0.81 9.63 4.02
C ARG A 41 -1.07 8.44 4.91
N ARG A 42 -1.74 8.69 6.03
CA ARG A 42 -2.06 7.67 7.03
C ARG A 42 -3.17 6.74 6.57
N ALA A 43 -4.20 7.29 5.93
CA ALA A 43 -5.31 6.50 5.40
C ALA A 43 -4.82 5.49 4.35
N ILE A 44 -3.98 5.95 3.43
CA ILE A 44 -3.37 5.10 2.38
C ILE A 44 -2.47 4.03 2.99
N GLN A 45 -1.54 4.41 3.88
CA GLN A 45 -0.64 3.42 4.52
C GLN A 45 -1.43 2.34 5.23
N LYS A 46 -2.46 2.75 6.00
CA LYS A 46 -3.30 1.81 6.72
C LYS A 46 -4.06 0.88 5.77
N LYS A 47 -4.58 1.39 4.66
CA LYS A 47 -5.31 0.60 3.66
C LYS A 47 -4.42 -0.45 2.99
N VAL A 48 -3.17 -0.08 2.65
CA VAL A 48 -2.18 -1.01 2.09
C VAL A 48 -1.74 -2.03 3.14
N GLU A 49 -1.44 -1.60 4.37
CA GLU A 49 -1.09 -2.52 5.47
C GLU A 49 -2.22 -3.52 5.76
N ASP A 50 -3.47 -3.08 5.80
CA ASP A 50 -4.65 -3.93 6.01
C ASP A 50 -4.82 -4.95 4.88
N LEU A 51 -4.58 -4.55 3.64
CA LEU A 51 -4.60 -5.44 2.46
C LEU A 51 -3.55 -6.53 2.56
N ILE A 52 -2.32 -6.13 2.86
CA ILE A 52 -1.20 -7.05 3.02
C ILE A 52 -1.50 -8.00 4.19
N ALA A 53 -1.96 -7.49 5.32
CA ALA A 53 -2.35 -8.32 6.47
C ALA A 53 -3.43 -9.33 6.10
N LYS A 54 -4.46 -8.92 5.35
CA LYS A 54 -5.51 -9.83 4.85
C LYS A 54 -4.97 -10.90 3.92
N LYS A 55 -4.17 -10.53 2.92
CA LYS A 55 -3.59 -11.50 1.97
C LYS A 55 -2.64 -12.46 2.68
N LEU A 56 -1.89 -11.99 3.67
CA LEU A 56 -0.97 -12.80 4.47
C LEU A 56 -1.75 -13.76 5.39
N LEU A 57 -2.86 -13.33 5.98
CA LEU A 57 -3.80 -14.19 6.72
C LEU A 57 -4.45 -15.26 5.82
N LYS A 58 -4.76 -14.91 4.58
CA LYS A 58 -5.28 -15.84 3.57
C LYS A 58 -4.22 -16.78 2.99
N SER A 59 -2.95 -16.65 3.40
CA SER A 59 -1.82 -17.35 2.80
C SER A 59 -1.66 -17.10 1.29
N GLU A 60 -2.24 -16.02 0.76
CA GLU A 60 -2.10 -15.61 -0.65
C GLU A 60 -0.73 -15.00 -0.93
N ILE A 61 -0.08 -14.42 0.09
CA ILE A 61 1.27 -13.86 0.01
C ILE A 61 2.14 -14.38 1.15
N LYS A 62 3.41 -14.65 0.83
CA LYS A 62 4.42 -15.09 1.80
C LYS A 62 5.41 -13.96 2.08
N LYS A 63 5.90 -13.92 3.31
CA LYS A 63 7.08 -13.12 3.66
C LYS A 63 8.26 -13.59 2.80
N GLU A 64 9.15 -12.66 2.46
CA GLU A 64 10.31 -12.85 1.58
C GLU A 64 10.00 -13.05 0.09
N THR A 65 8.72 -13.14 -0.30
CA THR A 65 8.34 -13.24 -1.71
C THR A 65 7.91 -11.87 -2.24
N PRO A 66 8.56 -11.33 -3.28
CA PRO A 66 8.09 -10.11 -3.92
C PRO A 66 6.75 -10.36 -4.60
N PHE A 67 5.74 -9.58 -4.24
CA PHE A 67 4.41 -9.64 -4.86
C PHE A 67 4.01 -8.28 -5.45
N LYS A 68 3.25 -8.31 -6.53
CA LYS A 68 2.74 -7.09 -7.18
C LYS A 68 1.39 -6.71 -6.61
N ILE A 69 1.23 -5.45 -6.23
CA ILE A 69 -0.03 -4.82 -5.85
C ILE A 69 -0.41 -3.85 -6.97
N THR A 70 -1.65 -3.91 -7.43
CA THR A 70 -2.19 -2.99 -8.44
C THR A 70 -3.34 -2.18 -7.88
N ALA A 71 -3.75 -1.12 -8.60
CA ALA A 71 -4.87 -0.27 -8.21
C ALA A 71 -6.19 -1.02 -7.95
N GLN A 72 -6.36 -2.23 -8.47
CA GLN A 72 -7.55 -3.06 -8.25
C GLN A 72 -7.64 -3.65 -6.83
N ASP A 73 -6.51 -3.76 -6.13
CA ASP A 73 -6.49 -4.37 -4.80
C ASP A 73 -7.02 -3.42 -3.71
N ILE A 74 -6.90 -2.09 -3.90
CA ILE A 74 -7.21 -1.01 -2.92
C ILE A 74 -8.57 -0.37 -3.17
#